data_AF-A0A971JNM8-F1
#
_entry.id   AF-A0A971JNM8-F1
#
_cell.length_a   1.000
_cell.length_b   1.000
_cell.length_c   1.000
_cell.angle_alpha   90.00
_cell.angle_beta   90.00
_cell.angle_gamma   90.00
#
_symmetry.space_group_name_H-M   'P 1'
#
loop_
_entity.id
_entity.type
_entity.pdbx_description
1 polymer ?
#
loop_
_entity_poly.entity_id
_entity_poly.type
_entity_poly.pdbx_seq_one_letter_code
_entity_poly.pdbx_strand_id
1 'polypeptide(L)'
;MKPLAYFDETLVLLNPSVSDRWEVISLLVDRVLDTPSLQAQKGEITRDILFGKVKEREEERSTGLGNSIAFPHARVVGLKQAVVALALLDAPVDFEALDGRPVSIVLLIVVPEDQPQIALQLMSQFARLFSSQEERSELLSLDTATDLCAFITEHVVEKDVALKARDIMRAPTDMVAPDTPLKEVTKLMNTRRLDTVAVCEGDGTLVGEITCDNLFKRGMPHFFTQLKSIAFISEFDPFEKYFADESHALASDVMSCDFSAMTANATLLEIVFELAVHQRPQVYIVHEGKYVGVIDRILVLERVIDM
;
A
#
# COMPACT_ATOMS: atom_id res chain seq x y z
N MET A 1 -16.29 6.49 -19.99
CA MET A 1 -14.89 6.34 -19.53
C MET A 1 -14.00 7.20 -20.38
N LYS A 2 -13.05 7.93 -19.79
CA LYS A 2 -11.97 8.52 -20.57
C LYS A 2 -11.00 7.38 -20.93
N PRO A 3 -10.44 7.35 -22.15
CA PRO A 3 -9.36 6.43 -22.48
C PRO A 3 -8.19 6.65 -21.51
N LEU A 4 -7.40 5.61 -21.19
CA LEU A 4 -6.16 5.81 -20.43
C LEU A 4 -5.29 6.82 -21.18
N ALA A 5 -5.05 7.98 -20.59
CA ALA A 5 -4.21 9.00 -21.22
C ALA A 5 -2.75 8.54 -21.42
N TYR A 6 -2.36 7.43 -20.79
CA TYR A 6 -0.99 6.92 -20.66
C TYR A 6 -0.74 5.61 -21.43
N PHE A 7 -1.69 5.12 -22.24
CA PHE A 7 -1.60 3.82 -22.93
C PHE A 7 -2.34 3.84 -24.27
N ASP A 8 -1.74 3.29 -25.32
CA ASP A 8 -2.34 3.12 -26.64
C ASP A 8 -1.83 1.84 -27.33
N GLU A 9 -2.39 1.49 -28.49
CA GLU A 9 -2.03 0.27 -29.23
C GLU A 9 -0.56 0.23 -29.69
N THR A 10 0.07 1.40 -29.88
CA THR A 10 1.49 1.46 -30.25
C THR A 10 2.36 1.04 -29.08
N LEU A 11 1.88 1.10 -27.84
CA LEU A 11 2.59 0.68 -26.63
C LEU A 11 2.45 -0.83 -26.34
N VAL A 12 1.83 -1.59 -27.25
CA VAL A 12 1.67 -3.05 -27.14
C VAL A 12 2.69 -3.78 -28.02
N LEU A 13 3.39 -4.74 -27.41
CA LEU A 13 4.26 -5.72 -28.04
C LEU A 13 3.63 -7.10 -27.94
N LEU A 14 3.26 -7.67 -29.08
CA LEU A 14 2.76 -9.02 -29.18
C LEU A 14 3.90 -9.96 -29.57
N ASN A 15 4.12 -10.98 -28.73
CA ASN A 15 5.02 -12.09 -28.96
C ASN A 15 6.40 -11.67 -29.49
N PRO A 16 7.07 -10.69 -28.84
CA PRO A 16 8.40 -10.30 -29.27
C PRO A 16 9.36 -11.47 -29.09
N SER A 17 10.30 -11.63 -30.02
CA SER A 17 11.37 -12.61 -29.86
C SER A 17 12.39 -12.09 -28.85
N VAL A 18 12.42 -12.71 -27.68
CA VAL A 18 13.26 -12.34 -26.53
C VAL A 18 13.78 -13.60 -25.84
N SER A 19 14.93 -13.50 -25.20
CA SER A 19 15.61 -14.59 -24.50
C SER A 19 15.75 -14.35 -23.00
N ASP A 20 15.76 -13.10 -22.55
CA ASP A 20 15.87 -12.73 -21.15
C ASP A 20 15.05 -11.48 -20.78
N ARG A 21 14.99 -11.19 -19.48
CA ARG A 21 14.20 -10.08 -18.95
C ARG A 21 14.70 -8.71 -19.43
N TRP A 22 16.00 -8.58 -19.69
CA TRP A 22 16.63 -7.33 -20.10
C TRP A 22 16.28 -6.99 -21.54
N GLU A 23 16.18 -8.00 -22.41
CA GLU A 23 15.68 -7.82 -23.78
C GLU A 23 14.22 -7.36 -23.78
N VAL A 24 13.37 -7.93 -22.93
CA VAL A 24 11.97 -7.48 -22.79
C VAL A 24 11.91 -6.02 -22.32
N ILE A 25 12.63 -5.69 -21.24
CA ILE A 25 12.69 -4.32 -20.72
C ILE A 25 13.23 -3.35 -21.78
N SER A 26 14.27 -3.75 -22.51
CA SER A 26 14.88 -2.95 -23.58
C SER A 26 13.86 -2.62 -24.67
N LEU A 27 13.12 -3.61 -25.17
CA LEU A 27 12.09 -3.41 -26.20
C LEU A 27 10.95 -2.51 -25.71
N LEU A 28 10.51 -2.67 -24.47
CA LEU A 28 9.49 -1.82 -23.88
C LEU A 28 9.97 -0.37 -23.71
N VAL A 29 11.23 -0.17 -23.30
CA VAL A 29 11.85 1.17 -23.22
C VAL A 29 11.90 1.83 -24.59
N ASP A 30 12.31 1.09 -25.62
CA ASP A 30 12.32 1.58 -27.00
C ASP A 30 10.91 2.00 -27.43
N ARG A 31 9.89 1.20 -27.09
CA ARG A 31 8.51 1.53 -27.44
C ARG A 31 7.97 2.76 -26.71
N VAL A 32 8.28 2.92 -25.42
CA VAL A 32 7.93 4.12 -24.66
C VAL A 32 8.57 5.37 -25.26
N LEU A 33 9.84 5.28 -25.68
CA LEU A 33 10.55 6.42 -26.27
C LEU A 33 10.01 6.83 -27.63
N ASP A 34 9.47 5.90 -28.42
CA ASP A 34 8.88 6.18 -29.73
C ASP A 34 7.54 6.93 -29.65
N THR A 35 6.96 7.08 -28.46
CA THR A 35 5.72 7.86 -28.28
C THR A 35 5.92 9.35 -28.60
N PRO A 36 4.90 10.05 -29.16
CA PRO A 36 5.01 11.47 -29.48
C PRO A 36 5.37 12.36 -28.27
N SER A 37 4.86 12.01 -27.08
CA SER A 37 5.10 12.73 -25.83
C SER A 37 6.59 12.68 -25.42
N LEU A 38 7.24 11.54 -25.59
CA LEU A 38 8.66 11.34 -25.26
C LEU A 38 9.60 11.79 -26.38
N GLN A 39 9.22 11.63 -27.65
CA GLN A 39 10.02 12.19 -28.77
C GLN A 39 10.12 13.72 -28.68
N ALA A 40 9.07 14.40 -28.17
CA ALA A 40 9.11 15.83 -27.88
C ALA A 40 10.04 16.22 -26.71
N GLN A 41 10.46 15.24 -25.89
CA GLN A 41 11.33 15.40 -24.70
C GLN A 41 12.70 14.69 -24.86
N LYS A 42 13.03 14.22 -26.07
CA LYS A 42 14.21 13.37 -26.35
C LYS A 42 15.57 13.97 -25.97
N GLY A 43 15.65 15.30 -25.87
CA GLY A 43 16.84 16.02 -25.40
C GLY A 43 17.06 15.95 -23.88
N GLU A 44 16.01 15.63 -23.12
CA GLU A 44 16.02 15.55 -21.64
C GLU A 44 15.93 14.10 -21.17
N ILE A 45 15.13 13.27 -21.86
CA ILE A 45 14.93 11.85 -21.54
C ILE A 45 15.54 11.01 -22.67
N THR A 46 16.72 10.46 -22.43
CA THR A 46 17.41 9.58 -23.37
C THR A 46 17.15 8.11 -23.06
N ARG A 47 17.43 7.25 -24.04
CA ARG A 47 17.35 5.79 -23.89
C ARG A 47 18.19 5.27 -22.74
N ASP A 48 19.44 5.73 -22.63
CA ASP A 48 20.36 5.27 -21.59
C ASP A 48 19.89 5.68 -20.19
N ILE A 49 19.31 6.89 -20.06
CA ILE A 49 18.73 7.36 -18.79
C ILE A 49 17.52 6.52 -18.40
N LEU A 50 16.57 6.32 -19.33
CA LEU A 50 15.35 5.57 -19.03
C LEU A 50 15.63 4.11 -18.75
N PHE A 51 16.40 3.44 -19.62
CA PHE A 51 16.80 2.05 -19.41
C PHE A 51 17.61 1.89 -18.13
N GLY A 52 18.56 2.79 -17.87
CA GLY A 52 19.36 2.79 -16.65
C GLY A 52 18.51 2.86 -15.38
N LYS A 53 17.50 3.73 -15.34
CA LYS A 53 16.58 3.85 -14.20
C LYS A 53 15.70 2.62 -13.99
N VAL A 54 15.17 2.03 -15.07
CA VAL A 54 14.39 0.78 -14.97
C VAL A 54 15.28 -0.36 -14.48
N LYS A 55 16.50 -0.43 -15.02
CA LYS A 55 17.49 -1.45 -14.66
C LYS A 55 17.91 -1.35 -13.19
N GLU A 56 18.27 -0.16 -12.72
CA GLU A 56 18.60 0.09 -11.31
C GLU A 56 17.48 -0.42 -10.40
N ARG A 57 16.22 -0.13 -10.74
CA ARG A 57 15.06 -0.60 -9.97
C ARG A 57 14.89 -2.12 -10.01
N GLU A 58 15.07 -2.76 -11.16
CA GLU A 58 14.97 -4.21 -11.30
C GLU A 58 16.08 -4.94 -10.52
N GLU A 59 17.29 -4.38 -10.50
CA GLU A 59 18.46 -4.95 -9.80
C GLU A 59 18.35 -4.83 -8.27
N GLU A 60 17.66 -3.82 -7.73
CA GLU A 60 17.37 -3.74 -6.28
C GLU A 60 16.58 -4.95 -5.80
N ARG A 61 15.55 -5.33 -6.58
CA ARG A 61 14.73 -6.52 -6.39
C ARG A 61 13.87 -6.72 -7.63
N SER A 62 13.77 -7.98 -8.06
CA SER A 62 12.86 -8.40 -9.14
C SER A 62 11.48 -7.74 -9.04
N THR A 63 10.97 -7.30 -10.19
CA THR A 63 9.60 -6.80 -10.33
C THR A 63 8.61 -7.87 -10.78
N GLY A 64 9.04 -9.13 -10.87
CA GLY A 64 8.17 -10.28 -11.06
C GLY A 64 7.34 -10.54 -9.81
N LEU A 65 6.02 -10.31 -9.88
CA LEU A 65 5.13 -10.48 -8.72
C LEU A 65 4.61 -11.91 -8.55
N GLY A 66 4.85 -12.77 -9.54
CA GLY A 66 4.24 -14.09 -9.66
C GLY A 66 2.98 -14.07 -10.52
N ASN A 67 2.31 -15.22 -10.65
CA ASN A 67 1.17 -15.40 -11.54
C ASN A 67 1.47 -15.02 -13.00
N SER A 68 2.72 -15.19 -13.46
CA SER A 68 3.20 -14.86 -14.80
C SER A 68 3.23 -13.35 -15.15
N ILE A 69 3.31 -12.46 -14.16
CA ILE A 69 3.30 -11.01 -14.35
C ILE A 69 4.58 -10.36 -13.81
N ALA A 70 5.10 -9.37 -14.53
CA ALA A 70 6.12 -8.44 -14.04
C ALA A 70 5.72 -6.98 -14.30
N PHE A 71 6.12 -6.09 -13.38
CA PHE A 71 5.90 -4.66 -13.47
C PHE A 71 7.23 -3.87 -13.40
N PRO A 72 8.11 -3.94 -14.40
CA PRO A 72 9.24 -3.03 -14.48
C PRO A 72 8.76 -1.59 -14.39
N HIS A 73 9.41 -0.75 -13.60
CA HIS A 73 8.97 0.63 -13.43
C HIS A 73 10.11 1.59 -13.14
N ALA A 74 9.92 2.84 -13.53
CA ALA A 74 10.89 3.90 -13.26
C ALA A 74 10.22 5.25 -13.01
N ARG A 75 10.88 6.05 -12.17
CA ARG A 75 10.57 7.47 -11.95
C ARG A 75 11.54 8.32 -12.73
N VAL A 76 11.02 9.19 -13.60
CA VAL A 76 11.82 9.95 -14.56
C VAL A 76 11.66 11.45 -14.32
N VAL A 77 12.78 12.12 -14.10
CA VAL A 77 12.86 13.57 -13.97
C VAL A 77 12.48 14.22 -15.30
N GLY A 78 11.65 15.27 -15.27
CA GLY A 78 11.25 16.00 -16.47
C GLY A 78 10.13 15.35 -17.29
N LEU A 79 9.77 14.09 -16.98
CA LEU A 79 8.63 13.44 -17.63
C LEU A 79 7.34 14.15 -17.27
N LYS A 80 6.63 14.66 -18.27
CA LYS A 80 5.39 15.42 -18.07
C LYS A 80 4.17 14.56 -17.75
N GLN A 81 4.17 13.33 -18.24
CA GLN A 81 3.00 12.47 -18.22
C GLN A 81 3.43 11.01 -18.12
N ALA A 82 2.70 10.19 -17.35
CA ALA A 82 2.98 8.76 -17.26
C ALA A 82 2.84 8.05 -18.62
N VAL A 83 3.55 6.95 -18.80
CA VAL A 83 3.42 6.07 -19.97
C VAL A 83 3.51 4.62 -19.51
N VAL A 84 2.63 3.78 -20.05
CA VAL A 84 2.62 2.34 -19.83
C VAL A 84 2.91 1.63 -21.14
N ALA A 85 3.73 0.59 -21.14
CA ALA A 85 3.91 -0.31 -22.28
C ALA A 85 3.70 -1.75 -21.85
N LEU A 86 3.08 -2.55 -22.71
CA LEU A 86 2.75 -3.95 -22.47
C LEU A 86 3.50 -4.86 -23.43
N ALA A 87 4.10 -5.93 -22.92
CA ALA A 87 4.52 -7.06 -23.73
C ALA A 87 3.77 -8.33 -23.29
N LEU A 88 3.16 -9.02 -24.26
CA LEU A 88 2.69 -10.39 -24.10
C LEU A 88 3.69 -11.33 -24.77
N LEU A 89 4.16 -12.33 -24.03
CA LEU A 89 5.22 -13.24 -24.45
C LEU A 89 4.65 -14.65 -24.67
N ASP A 90 4.78 -15.17 -25.91
CA ASP A 90 4.50 -16.58 -26.22
C ASP A 90 5.41 -17.53 -25.43
N ALA A 91 6.69 -17.18 -25.33
CA ALA A 91 7.67 -17.91 -24.53
C ALA A 91 7.90 -17.17 -23.20
N PRO A 92 7.46 -17.74 -22.06
CA PRO A 92 7.63 -17.10 -20.76
C PRO A 92 9.12 -16.91 -20.43
N VAL A 93 9.47 -15.75 -19.86
CA VAL A 93 10.85 -15.37 -19.52
C VAL A 93 11.07 -15.41 -18.02
N ASP A 94 12.25 -15.82 -17.58
CA ASP A 94 12.61 -15.78 -16.16
C ASP A 94 12.90 -14.35 -15.68
N PHE A 95 11.99 -13.87 -14.83
CA PHE A 95 12.07 -12.58 -14.16
C PHE A 95 12.45 -12.70 -12.69
N GLU A 96 12.85 -13.88 -12.19
CA GLU A 96 13.04 -14.15 -10.74
C GLU A 96 11.81 -13.77 -9.92
N ALA A 97 10.62 -14.12 -10.43
CA ALA A 97 9.37 -13.76 -9.78
C ALA A 97 9.23 -14.38 -8.38
N LEU A 98 8.43 -13.75 -7.51
CA LEU A 98 8.23 -14.17 -6.12
C LEU A 98 7.78 -15.63 -5.95
N ASP A 99 7.04 -16.18 -6.91
CA ASP A 99 6.56 -17.57 -6.93
C ASP A 99 7.50 -18.54 -7.65
N GLY A 100 8.65 -18.05 -8.14
CA GLY A 100 9.64 -18.81 -8.89
C GLY A 100 9.20 -19.22 -10.31
N ARG A 101 8.09 -18.69 -10.82
CA ARG A 101 7.57 -19.03 -12.15
C ARG A 101 7.95 -17.97 -13.18
N PRO A 102 8.16 -18.35 -14.45
CA PRO A 102 8.45 -17.39 -15.50
C PRO A 102 7.21 -16.53 -15.84
N VAL A 103 7.48 -15.39 -16.46
CA VAL A 103 6.51 -14.32 -16.74
C VAL A 103 6.16 -14.30 -18.23
N SER A 104 4.86 -14.12 -18.52
CA SER A 104 4.33 -13.97 -19.89
C SER A 104 3.75 -12.59 -20.14
N ILE A 105 3.48 -11.81 -19.08
CA ILE A 105 2.85 -10.50 -19.16
C ILE A 105 3.79 -9.50 -18.49
N VAL A 106 4.34 -8.55 -19.24
CA VAL A 106 5.27 -7.56 -18.71
C VAL A 106 4.74 -6.17 -18.98
N LEU A 107 4.56 -5.37 -17.92
CA LEU A 107 4.09 -4.00 -18.03
C LEU A 107 5.15 -3.03 -17.53
N LEU A 108 5.78 -2.31 -18.45
CA LEU A 108 6.66 -1.21 -18.11
C LEU A 108 5.83 0.01 -17.73
N ILE A 109 6.03 0.53 -16.52
CA ILE A 109 5.34 1.73 -16.01
C ILE A 109 6.35 2.84 -15.78
N VAL A 110 6.26 3.91 -16.56
CA VAL A 110 7.14 5.08 -16.46
C VAL A 110 6.32 6.27 -15.96
N VAL A 111 6.72 6.87 -14.85
CA VAL A 111 5.98 7.98 -14.22
C VAL A 111 6.86 9.20 -13.95
N PRO A 112 6.26 10.40 -13.88
CA PRO A 112 6.95 11.60 -13.39
C PRO A 112 7.51 11.38 -11.99
N GLU A 113 8.69 11.93 -11.71
CA GLU A 113 9.34 11.80 -10.40
C GLU A 113 8.49 12.33 -9.24
N ASP A 114 7.71 13.38 -9.49
CA ASP A 114 6.82 14.03 -8.51
C ASP A 114 5.45 13.37 -8.38
N GLN A 115 5.16 12.32 -9.17
CA GLN A 115 3.88 11.61 -9.16
C GLN A 115 4.02 10.08 -8.98
N PRO A 116 4.74 9.60 -7.95
CA PRO A 116 4.97 8.18 -7.73
C PRO A 116 3.69 7.38 -7.45
N GLN A 117 2.63 8.04 -6.97
CA GLN A 117 1.33 7.42 -6.70
C GLN A 117 0.67 6.82 -7.95
N ILE A 118 0.93 7.37 -9.14
CA ILE A 118 0.34 6.90 -10.39
C ILE A 118 0.82 5.48 -10.69
N ALA A 119 2.12 5.19 -10.45
CA ALA A 119 2.67 3.87 -10.70
C ALA A 119 1.96 2.81 -9.86
N LEU A 120 1.75 3.08 -8.58
CA LEU A 120 1.08 2.15 -7.66
C LEU A 120 -0.39 1.95 -7.99
N GLN A 121 -1.09 3.01 -8.42
CA GLN A 121 -2.48 2.91 -8.88
C GLN A 121 -2.58 2.02 -10.11
N LEU A 122 -1.71 2.23 -11.12
CA LEU A 122 -1.65 1.41 -12.33
C LEU A 122 -1.32 -0.04 -11.99
N MET A 123 -0.26 -0.29 -11.22
CA MET A 123 0.10 -1.64 -10.76
C MET A 123 -1.06 -2.34 -10.06
N SER A 124 -1.79 -1.63 -9.19
CA SER A 124 -2.94 -2.18 -8.47
C SER A 124 -4.11 -2.54 -9.41
N GLN A 125 -4.39 -1.71 -10.41
CA GLN A 125 -5.44 -1.96 -11.39
C GLN A 125 -5.09 -3.14 -12.29
N PHE A 126 -3.87 -3.18 -12.83
CA PHE A 126 -3.40 -4.29 -13.62
C PHE A 126 -3.30 -5.59 -12.81
N ALA A 127 -2.83 -5.53 -11.57
CA ALA A 127 -2.81 -6.71 -10.70
C ALA A 127 -4.21 -7.28 -10.46
N ARG A 128 -5.25 -6.43 -10.31
CA ARG A 128 -6.65 -6.89 -10.23
C ARG A 128 -7.09 -7.55 -11.53
N LEU A 129 -6.88 -6.88 -12.67
CA LEU A 129 -7.22 -7.38 -14.00
C LEU A 129 -6.64 -8.79 -14.23
N PHE A 130 -5.37 -8.99 -13.89
CA PHE A 130 -4.71 -10.28 -14.09
C PHE A 130 -4.97 -11.32 -12.98
N SER A 131 -5.56 -10.92 -11.85
CA SER A 131 -5.97 -11.84 -10.79
C SER A 131 -7.32 -12.50 -11.10
N SER A 132 -8.16 -11.87 -11.92
CA SER A 132 -9.39 -12.47 -12.44
C SER A 132 -9.05 -13.52 -13.50
N GLN A 133 -9.42 -14.77 -13.25
CA GLN A 133 -9.16 -15.86 -14.20
C GLN A 133 -9.92 -15.66 -15.52
N GLU A 134 -11.12 -15.11 -15.45
CA GLU A 134 -11.97 -14.82 -16.62
C GLU A 134 -11.34 -13.73 -17.47
N GLU A 135 -11.09 -12.54 -16.90
CA GLU A 135 -10.51 -11.39 -17.61
C GLU A 135 -9.12 -11.72 -18.15
N ARG A 136 -8.29 -12.45 -17.39
CA ARG A 136 -6.98 -12.91 -17.86
C ARG A 136 -7.09 -13.86 -19.06
N SER A 137 -8.05 -14.78 -19.04
CA SER A 137 -8.22 -15.74 -20.14
C SER A 137 -8.72 -15.03 -21.40
N GLU A 138 -9.61 -14.05 -21.25
CA GLU A 138 -10.07 -13.20 -22.34
C GLU A 138 -8.91 -12.38 -22.92
N LEU A 139 -8.14 -11.67 -22.07
CA LEU A 139 -6.99 -10.87 -22.50
C LEU A 139 -5.97 -11.70 -23.29
N LEU A 140 -5.65 -12.92 -22.83
CA LEU A 140 -4.71 -13.82 -23.50
C LEU A 140 -5.26 -14.45 -24.79
N SER A 141 -6.56 -14.32 -25.07
CA SER A 141 -7.18 -14.79 -26.31
C SER A 141 -7.21 -13.72 -27.42
N LEU A 142 -6.78 -12.49 -27.11
CA LEU A 142 -6.76 -11.37 -28.06
C LEU A 142 -5.47 -11.38 -28.88
N ASP A 143 -5.61 -11.38 -30.21
CA ASP A 143 -4.49 -11.53 -31.16
C ASP A 143 -3.99 -10.20 -31.75
N THR A 144 -4.60 -9.06 -31.38
CA THR A 144 -4.23 -7.76 -31.94
C THR A 144 -3.93 -6.72 -30.86
N ALA A 145 -2.97 -5.84 -31.13
CA ALA A 145 -2.60 -4.74 -30.26
C ALA A 145 -3.79 -3.79 -30.01
N THR A 146 -4.63 -3.58 -31.01
CA THR A 146 -5.85 -2.75 -30.94
C THR A 146 -6.87 -3.37 -30.00
N ASP A 147 -7.16 -4.66 -30.12
CA ASP A 147 -8.15 -5.34 -29.26
C ASP A 147 -7.67 -5.39 -27.81
N LEU A 148 -6.38 -5.68 -27.58
CA LEU A 148 -5.76 -5.63 -26.26
C LEU A 148 -5.83 -4.23 -25.64
N CYS A 149 -5.54 -3.20 -26.43
CA CYS A 149 -5.63 -1.82 -25.98
C CYS A 149 -7.06 -1.46 -25.59
N ALA A 150 -8.05 -1.85 -26.40
CA ALA A 150 -9.45 -1.62 -26.12
C ALA A 150 -9.88 -2.33 -24.83
N PHE A 151 -9.55 -3.62 -24.69
CA PHE A 151 -9.85 -4.41 -23.51
C PHE A 151 -9.23 -3.80 -22.24
N ILE A 152 -7.95 -3.44 -22.27
CA ILE A 152 -7.28 -2.81 -21.12
C ILE A 152 -7.91 -1.46 -20.79
N THR A 153 -8.22 -0.64 -21.80
CA THR A 153 -8.86 0.66 -21.59
C THR A 153 -10.27 0.54 -21.00
N GLU A 154 -10.96 -0.56 -21.27
CA GLU A 154 -12.28 -0.85 -20.71
C GLU A 154 -12.20 -1.24 -19.22
N HIS A 155 -11.21 -2.05 -18.84
CA HIS A 155 -11.11 -2.62 -17.50
C HIS A 155 -10.23 -1.81 -16.55
N VAL A 156 -9.30 -1.03 -17.09
CA VAL A 156 -8.39 -0.17 -16.33
C VAL A 156 -8.96 1.25 -16.41
N VAL A 157 -9.53 1.72 -15.30
CA VAL A 157 -10.15 3.04 -15.25
C VAL A 157 -9.15 4.05 -14.70
N GLU A 158 -8.95 5.17 -15.40
CA GLU A 158 -8.33 6.36 -14.84
C GLU A 158 -9.21 6.89 -13.70
N LYS A 159 -9.02 6.37 -12.48
CA LYS A 159 -9.65 6.87 -11.26
C LYS A 159 -8.87 8.11 -10.82
N ASP A 160 -9.31 9.23 -11.36
CA ASP A 160 -8.82 10.58 -11.06
C ASP A 160 -9.30 11.04 -9.67
N VAL A 161 -8.96 10.28 -8.62
CA VAL A 161 -9.07 10.73 -7.23
C VAL A 161 -7.91 10.14 -6.45
N ALA A 162 -6.87 10.94 -6.25
CA ALA A 162 -5.85 10.64 -5.25
C ALA A 162 -6.51 10.70 -3.87
N LEU A 163 -7.14 9.60 -3.44
CA LEU A 163 -7.78 9.47 -2.13
C LEU A 163 -6.82 9.96 -1.05
N LYS A 164 -7.26 10.98 -0.32
CA LYS A 164 -6.55 11.55 0.81
C LYS A 164 -7.17 11.05 2.11
N ALA A 165 -6.41 11.20 3.20
CA ALA A 165 -6.89 10.88 4.54
C ALA A 165 -8.26 11.48 4.84
N ARG A 166 -8.50 12.74 4.45
CA ARG A 166 -9.80 13.42 4.63
C ARG A 166 -10.99 12.74 3.95
N ASP A 167 -10.75 12.01 2.87
CA ASP A 167 -11.80 11.37 2.07
C ASP A 167 -12.21 10.01 2.66
N ILE A 168 -11.35 9.45 3.53
CA ILE A 168 -11.51 8.14 4.14
C ILE A 168 -11.88 8.27 5.62
N MET A 169 -11.19 9.12 6.37
CA MET A 169 -11.23 9.20 7.83
C MET A 169 -12.64 9.31 8.44
N ARG A 170 -12.78 8.74 9.65
CA ARG A 170 -13.90 9.05 10.54
C ARG A 170 -13.54 10.18 11.50
N ALA A 171 -14.56 10.86 12.01
CA ALA A 171 -14.38 11.85 13.07
C ALA A 171 -13.80 11.21 14.34
N PRO A 172 -13.12 11.97 15.21
CA PRO A 172 -12.66 11.50 16.51
C PRO A 172 -13.86 11.06 17.35
N THR A 173 -13.91 9.77 17.71
CA THR A 173 -15.03 9.23 18.52
C THR A 173 -14.65 8.96 19.96
N ASP A 174 -13.36 8.67 20.22
CA ASP A 174 -12.89 8.10 21.48
C ASP A 174 -11.52 8.69 21.85
N MET A 175 -11.48 9.43 22.96
CA MET A 175 -10.28 10.02 23.52
C MET A 175 -10.39 10.12 25.04
N VAL A 176 -9.25 10.03 25.73
CA VAL A 176 -9.12 10.20 27.18
C VAL A 176 -8.04 11.23 27.48
N ALA A 177 -8.07 11.82 28.68
CA ALA A 177 -7.02 12.73 29.13
C ALA A 177 -5.86 11.96 29.81
N PRO A 178 -4.63 12.49 29.86
CA PRO A 178 -3.49 11.83 30.51
C PRO A 178 -3.72 11.47 31.99
N ASP A 179 -4.57 12.23 32.67
CA ASP A 179 -4.96 12.04 34.08
C ASP A 179 -6.24 11.19 34.24
N THR A 180 -6.78 10.62 33.17
CA THR A 180 -7.96 9.74 33.24
C THR A 180 -7.58 8.45 33.99
N PRO A 181 -8.33 8.04 35.02
CA PRO A 181 -8.08 6.79 35.71
C PRO A 181 -8.13 5.58 34.77
N LEU A 182 -7.16 4.67 34.86
CA LEU A 182 -7.03 3.52 33.97
C LEU A 182 -8.28 2.61 33.97
N LYS A 183 -8.98 2.53 35.11
CA LYS A 183 -10.26 1.82 35.23
C LYS A 183 -11.35 2.42 34.33
N GLU A 184 -11.34 3.73 34.12
CA GLU A 184 -12.27 4.40 33.21
C GLU A 184 -11.86 4.16 31.75
N VAL A 185 -10.55 4.20 31.46
CA VAL A 185 -10.01 3.87 30.13
C VAL A 185 -10.40 2.45 29.71
N THR A 186 -10.13 1.45 30.56
CA THR A 186 -10.45 0.03 30.30
C THR A 186 -11.97 -0.19 30.15
N LYS A 187 -12.78 0.49 30.98
CA LYS A 187 -14.25 0.46 30.86
C LYS A 187 -14.71 1.07 29.53
N LEU A 188 -14.14 2.20 29.10
CA LEU A 188 -14.45 2.84 27.82
C LEU A 188 -14.12 1.89 26.66
N MET A 189 -12.88 1.36 26.64
CA MET A 189 -12.43 0.44 25.59
C MET A 189 -13.31 -0.80 25.49
N ASN A 190 -13.65 -1.43 26.62
CA ASN A 190 -14.53 -2.60 26.62
C ASN A 190 -15.96 -2.27 26.15
N THR A 191 -16.55 -1.18 26.67
CA THR A 191 -17.93 -0.79 26.35
C THR A 191 -18.10 -0.45 24.87
N ARG A 192 -17.08 0.20 24.28
CA ARG A 192 -17.10 0.63 22.88
C ARG A 192 -16.37 -0.33 21.93
N ARG A 193 -15.90 -1.47 22.43
CA ARG A 193 -15.16 -2.50 21.66
C ARG A 193 -13.95 -1.90 20.91
N LEU A 194 -13.20 -1.04 21.59
CA LEU A 194 -12.02 -0.37 21.03
C LEU A 194 -10.77 -1.20 21.30
N ASP A 195 -9.96 -1.38 20.27
CA ASP A 195 -8.62 -1.98 20.41
C ASP A 195 -7.57 -0.92 20.79
N THR A 196 -7.84 0.35 20.50
CA THR A 196 -6.96 1.47 20.78
C THR A 196 -7.77 2.73 21.09
N VAL A 197 -7.29 3.57 22.01
CA VAL A 197 -7.88 4.87 22.35
C VAL A 197 -6.82 5.97 22.33
N ALA A 198 -7.17 7.15 21.80
CA ALA A 198 -6.31 8.33 21.82
C ALA A 198 -6.19 8.91 23.23
N VAL A 199 -4.99 9.37 23.59
CA VAL A 199 -4.76 10.20 24.77
C VAL A 199 -4.49 11.62 24.31
N CYS A 200 -5.32 12.57 24.74
CA CYS A 200 -5.23 13.96 24.31
C CYS A 200 -5.26 14.92 25.49
N GLU A 201 -4.54 16.02 25.37
CA GLU A 201 -4.63 17.16 26.28
C GLU A 201 -6.02 17.81 26.23
N GLY A 202 -6.33 18.64 27.23
CA GLY A 202 -7.62 19.33 27.33
C GLY A 202 -7.98 20.24 26.15
N ASP A 203 -7.00 20.63 25.32
CA ASP A 203 -7.20 21.42 24.11
C ASP A 203 -7.37 20.58 22.82
N GLY A 204 -7.36 19.25 22.96
CA GLY A 204 -7.49 18.27 21.89
C GLY A 204 -6.17 17.80 21.26
N THR A 205 -5.02 18.29 21.75
CA THR A 205 -3.70 17.88 21.26
C THR A 205 -3.45 16.40 21.52
N LEU A 206 -3.12 15.63 20.49
CA LEU A 206 -2.79 14.21 20.62
C LEU A 206 -1.41 14.05 21.24
N VAL A 207 -1.33 13.35 22.37
CA VAL A 207 -0.08 13.15 23.14
C VAL A 207 0.28 11.68 23.34
N GLY A 208 -0.64 10.76 23.08
CA GLY A 208 -0.37 9.34 23.18
C GLY A 208 -1.52 8.47 22.66
N GLU A 209 -1.30 7.17 22.74
CA GLU A 209 -2.35 6.17 22.57
C GLU A 209 -2.25 5.09 23.65
N ILE A 210 -3.37 4.44 23.95
CA ILE A 210 -3.42 3.23 24.76
C ILE A 210 -4.03 2.12 23.91
N THR A 211 -3.24 1.09 23.67
CA THR A 211 -3.67 -0.13 22.96
C THR A 211 -3.99 -1.25 23.96
N CYS A 212 -4.78 -2.23 23.53
CA CYS A 212 -4.95 -3.48 24.29
C CYS A 212 -3.59 -4.11 24.66
N ASP A 213 -2.62 -4.09 23.75
CA ASP A 213 -1.28 -4.61 24.01
C ASP A 213 -0.56 -3.88 25.15
N ASN A 214 -0.73 -2.56 25.29
CA ASN A 214 -0.16 -1.82 26.42
C ASN A 214 -0.77 -2.29 27.75
N LEU A 215 -2.09 -2.49 27.77
CA LEU A 215 -2.82 -2.97 28.95
C LEU A 215 -2.43 -4.41 29.31
N PHE A 216 -2.35 -5.31 28.33
CA PHE A 216 -1.95 -6.70 28.55
C PHE A 216 -0.50 -6.80 29.03
N LYS A 217 0.44 -6.04 28.45
CA LYS A 217 1.85 -6.05 28.89
C LYS A 217 2.01 -5.61 30.35
N ARG A 218 1.12 -4.76 30.85
CA ARG A 218 1.12 -4.34 32.26
C ARG A 218 0.55 -5.40 33.19
N GLY A 219 -0.56 -6.02 32.80
CA GLY A 219 -1.19 -7.10 33.60
C GLY A 219 -0.47 -8.44 33.54
N MET A 220 0.37 -8.68 32.52
CA MET A 220 1.08 -9.93 32.34
C MET A 220 2.45 -9.94 33.01
N PRO A 221 2.78 -10.99 33.80
CA PRO A 221 4.13 -11.14 34.34
C PRO A 221 5.15 -11.28 33.21
N HIS A 222 6.31 -10.62 33.33
CA HIS A 222 7.30 -10.54 32.25
C HIS A 222 7.74 -11.91 31.69
N PHE A 223 7.74 -12.95 32.53
CA PHE A 223 8.11 -14.32 32.13
C PHE A 223 7.10 -15.00 31.18
N PHE A 224 5.84 -14.54 31.12
CA PHE A 224 4.82 -15.13 30.22
C PHE A 224 5.19 -14.98 28.75
N THR A 225 5.89 -13.91 28.41
CA THR A 225 6.40 -13.67 27.05
C THR A 225 7.46 -14.70 26.61
N GLN A 226 7.98 -15.50 27.55
CA GLN A 226 9.03 -16.51 27.30
C GLN A 226 8.50 -17.95 27.33
N LEU A 227 7.22 -18.14 27.66
CA LEU A 227 6.62 -19.47 27.76
C LEU A 227 6.33 -20.04 26.37
N LYS A 228 6.79 -21.28 26.14
CA LYS A 228 6.52 -22.03 24.89
C LYS A 228 5.21 -22.82 24.92
N SER A 229 4.63 -23.03 26.10
CA SER A 229 3.36 -23.74 26.30
C SER A 229 2.74 -23.32 27.62
N ILE A 230 1.41 -23.33 27.69
CA ILE A 230 0.61 -22.91 28.85
C ILE A 230 -0.02 -24.12 29.55
N ALA A 231 0.33 -25.35 29.14
CA ALA A 231 -0.29 -26.60 29.60
C ALA A 231 -0.16 -26.84 31.13
N PHE A 232 0.66 -26.07 31.83
CA PHE A 232 0.86 -26.16 33.28
C PHE A 232 0.04 -25.13 34.10
N ILE A 233 -0.72 -24.23 33.45
CA ILE A 233 -1.43 -23.11 34.11
C ILE A 233 -2.96 -23.33 34.13
N SER A 234 -3.46 -24.51 33.77
CA SER A 234 -4.90 -24.78 33.67
C SER A 234 -5.65 -24.76 35.02
N GLU A 235 -4.94 -24.77 36.15
CA GLU A 235 -5.52 -24.89 37.49
C GLU A 235 -5.36 -23.64 38.39
N PHE A 236 -4.71 -22.57 37.89
CA PHE A 236 -4.51 -21.34 38.67
C PHE A 236 -4.55 -20.13 37.75
N ASP A 237 -5.32 -19.10 38.11
CA ASP A 237 -5.31 -17.80 37.43
C ASP A 237 -4.32 -16.87 38.14
N PRO A 238 -3.09 -16.70 37.63
CA PRO A 238 -2.09 -15.84 38.25
C PRO A 238 -2.41 -14.36 38.10
N PHE A 239 -3.38 -13.99 37.27
CA PHE A 239 -3.64 -12.61 36.89
C PHE A 239 -4.38 -11.81 37.97
N GLU A 240 -5.17 -12.47 38.84
CA GLU A 240 -5.88 -11.81 39.94
C GLU A 240 -4.97 -10.91 40.79
N LYS A 241 -3.72 -11.34 41.03
CA LYS A 241 -2.77 -10.61 41.87
C LYS A 241 -2.10 -9.44 41.14
N TYR A 242 -1.95 -9.51 39.83
CA TYR A 242 -1.34 -8.44 39.02
C TYR A 242 -2.34 -7.31 38.73
N PHE A 243 -3.64 -7.63 38.68
CA PHE A 243 -4.70 -6.64 38.53
C PHE A 243 -5.20 -6.04 39.87
N ALA A 244 -4.76 -6.59 41.01
CA ALA A 244 -5.23 -6.16 42.34
C ALA A 244 -4.71 -4.79 42.81
N ASP A 245 -3.65 -4.25 42.19
CA ASP A 245 -2.93 -3.05 42.67
C ASP A 245 -3.15 -1.80 41.78
N GLU A 246 -4.12 -1.82 40.87
CA GLU A 246 -4.29 -0.77 39.83
C GLU A 246 -5.28 0.35 40.19
N SER A 247 -5.69 0.50 41.46
CA SER A 247 -6.74 1.47 41.82
C SER A 247 -6.39 2.94 41.59
N HIS A 248 -5.12 3.27 41.37
CA HIS A 248 -4.62 4.63 41.17
C HIS A 248 -3.88 4.87 39.85
N ALA A 249 -3.76 3.86 38.98
CA ALA A 249 -3.08 4.04 37.70
C ALA A 249 -3.84 5.01 36.79
N LEU A 250 -3.12 5.87 36.09
CA LEU A 250 -3.64 6.86 35.14
C LEU A 250 -3.33 6.44 33.70
N ALA A 251 -4.02 7.06 32.74
CA ALA A 251 -3.77 6.86 31.32
C ALA A 251 -2.29 7.13 30.96
N SER A 252 -1.71 8.19 31.50
CA SER A 252 -0.30 8.57 31.31
C SER A 252 0.71 7.53 31.81
N ASP A 253 0.33 6.67 32.76
CA ASP A 253 1.21 5.61 33.27
C ASP A 253 1.35 4.42 32.30
N VAL A 254 0.48 4.34 31.29
CA VAL A 254 0.36 3.18 30.37
C VAL A 254 0.47 3.57 28.90
N MET A 255 0.14 4.83 28.57
CA MET A 255 0.13 5.30 27.18
C MET A 255 1.50 5.19 26.51
N SER A 256 1.48 4.95 25.21
CA SER A 256 2.63 5.06 24.33
C SER A 256 2.66 6.43 23.66
N CYS A 257 3.84 7.04 23.59
CA CYS A 257 4.09 8.21 22.73
C CYS A 257 4.54 7.81 21.31
N ASP A 258 4.76 6.52 21.06
CA ASP A 258 5.05 5.96 19.75
C ASP A 258 3.74 5.55 19.08
N PHE A 259 3.13 6.50 18.37
CA PHE A 259 1.89 6.34 17.61
C PHE A 259 2.01 6.98 16.24
N SER A 260 1.12 6.60 15.31
CA SER A 260 1.14 7.13 13.94
C SER A 260 0.18 8.31 13.79
N ALA A 261 0.73 9.50 13.48
CA ALA A 261 -0.04 10.71 13.25
C ALA A 261 0.31 11.35 11.90
N MET A 262 -0.73 11.70 11.13
CA MET A 262 -0.65 12.21 9.77
C MET A 262 -1.57 13.40 9.56
N THR A 263 -1.36 14.17 8.48
CA THR A 263 -2.27 15.27 8.12
C THR A 263 -3.43 14.77 7.27
N ALA A 264 -4.50 15.58 7.16
CA ALA A 264 -5.65 15.31 6.30
C ALA A 264 -5.31 15.17 4.79
N ASN A 265 -4.10 15.59 4.39
CA ASN A 265 -3.60 15.50 3.01
C ASN A 265 -2.72 14.26 2.75
N ALA A 266 -2.49 13.42 3.76
CA ALA A 266 -1.76 12.17 3.62
C ALA A 266 -2.44 11.27 2.58
N THR A 267 -1.63 10.57 1.80
CA THR A 267 -2.06 9.67 0.74
C THR A 267 -2.51 8.33 1.31
N LEU A 268 -3.36 7.63 0.56
CA LEU A 268 -3.74 6.25 0.89
C LEU A 268 -2.51 5.34 1.09
N LEU A 269 -1.44 5.51 0.32
CA LEU A 269 -0.24 4.70 0.46
C LEU A 269 0.46 4.93 1.81
N GLU A 270 0.63 6.18 2.22
CA GLU A 270 1.22 6.51 3.53
C GLU A 270 0.42 5.86 4.66
N ILE A 271 -0.92 5.95 4.58
CA ILE A 271 -1.83 5.30 5.54
C ILE A 271 -1.63 3.77 5.53
N VAL A 272 -1.68 3.14 4.35
CA VAL A 272 -1.51 1.69 4.22
C VAL A 272 -0.15 1.22 4.70
N PHE A 273 0.91 2.01 4.45
CA PHE A 273 2.26 1.71 4.92
C PHE A 273 2.33 1.64 6.45
N GLU A 274 1.77 2.63 7.14
CA GLU A 274 1.71 2.64 8.61
C GLU A 274 0.90 1.45 9.15
N LEU A 275 -0.27 1.18 8.56
CA LEU A 275 -1.14 0.11 9.02
C LEU A 275 -0.57 -1.29 8.75
N ALA A 276 0.00 -1.53 7.56
CA ALA A 276 0.40 -2.87 7.12
C ALA A 276 1.88 -3.17 7.41
N VAL A 277 2.78 -2.21 7.19
CA VAL A 277 4.23 -2.40 7.33
C VAL A 277 4.67 -2.13 8.76
N HIS A 278 4.29 -0.99 9.32
CA HIS A 278 4.58 -0.67 10.74
C HIS A 278 3.62 -1.37 11.72
N GLN A 279 2.68 -2.17 11.19
CA GLN A 279 1.71 -2.94 11.97
C GLN A 279 0.91 -2.08 12.96
N ARG A 280 0.71 -0.80 12.67
CA ARG A 280 -0.09 0.09 13.52
C ARG A 280 -1.56 -0.36 13.45
N PRO A 281 -2.28 -0.36 14.59
CA PRO A 281 -3.70 -0.71 14.60
C PRO A 281 -4.53 0.35 13.86
N GLN A 282 -4.13 1.63 13.96
CA GLN A 282 -4.76 2.77 13.31
C GLN A 282 -3.76 3.90 13.06
N VAL A 283 -4.18 4.88 12.27
CA VAL A 283 -3.47 6.15 12.02
C VAL A 283 -4.36 7.30 12.48
N TYR A 284 -3.80 8.21 13.27
CA TYR A 284 -4.46 9.43 13.69
C TYR A 284 -4.25 10.54 12.66
N ILE A 285 -5.31 11.27 12.37
CA ILE A 285 -5.27 12.47 11.54
C ILE A 285 -5.28 13.68 12.45
N VAL A 286 -4.29 14.54 12.27
CA VAL A 286 -4.07 15.74 13.08
C VAL A 286 -4.06 17.01 12.24
N HIS A 287 -4.50 18.11 12.87
CA HIS A 287 -4.36 19.46 12.35
C HIS A 287 -3.79 20.34 13.46
N GLU A 288 -2.61 20.92 13.24
CA GLU A 288 -1.87 21.69 14.25
C GLU A 288 -1.69 20.92 15.58
N GLY A 289 -1.40 19.62 15.49
CA GLY A 289 -1.24 18.72 16.64
C GLY A 289 -2.55 18.20 17.26
N LYS A 290 -3.70 18.78 16.90
CA LYS A 290 -5.00 18.37 17.42
C LYS A 290 -5.55 17.15 16.70
N TYR A 291 -6.11 16.21 17.44
CA TYR A 291 -6.76 15.02 16.90
C TYR A 291 -8.07 15.39 16.18
N VAL A 292 -8.11 15.20 14.85
CA VAL A 292 -9.26 15.60 14.01
C VAL A 292 -9.88 14.46 13.20
N GLY A 293 -9.28 13.27 13.21
CA GLY A 293 -9.88 12.08 12.61
C GLY A 293 -9.02 10.85 12.77
N VAL A 294 -9.56 9.66 12.49
CA VAL A 294 -8.82 8.40 12.59
C VAL A 294 -9.13 7.50 11.40
N ILE A 295 -8.14 6.71 11.01
CA ILE A 295 -8.25 5.70 9.95
C ILE A 295 -7.71 4.38 10.50
N ASP A 296 -8.55 3.36 10.52
CA ASP A 296 -8.15 1.98 10.85
C ASP A 296 -8.20 1.09 9.59
N ARG A 297 -7.73 -0.14 9.73
CA ARG A 297 -7.70 -1.11 8.61
C ARG A 297 -9.08 -1.40 8.06
N ILE A 298 -10.11 -1.42 8.90
CA ILE A 298 -11.49 -1.69 8.47
C ILE A 298 -11.95 -0.56 7.54
N LEU A 299 -11.72 0.69 7.94
CA LEU A 299 -12.08 1.86 7.16
C LEU A 299 -11.40 1.88 5.78
N VAL A 300 -10.14 1.46 5.71
CA VAL A 300 -9.42 1.34 4.43
C VAL A 300 -10.07 0.28 3.54
N LEU A 301 -10.41 -0.90 4.08
CA LEU A 301 -11.06 -1.96 3.31
C LEU A 301 -12.44 -1.51 2.79
N GLU A 302 -13.28 -0.94 3.66
CA GLU A 302 -14.62 -0.45 3.31
C GLU A 302 -14.60 0.65 2.24
N ARG A 303 -13.62 1.57 2.31
CA ARG A 303 -13.59 2.75 1.42
C ARG A 303 -12.79 2.56 0.14
N VAL A 304 -11.95 1.53 0.07
CA VAL A 304 -11.04 1.32 -1.08
C VAL A 304 -11.37 0.04 -1.84
N ILE A 305 -11.75 -1.04 -1.16
CA ILE A 305 -11.98 -2.34 -1.80
C ILE A 305 -13.44 -2.49 -2.24
N ASP A 306 -14.40 -2.01 -1.44
CA ASP A 306 -15.83 -2.12 -1.75
C ASP A 306 -16.34 -0.99 -2.69
N MET A 307 -15.45 -0.39 -3.49
CA MET A 307 -15.71 0.72 -4.43
C MET A 307 -15.80 0.32 -5.90
#